data_AF-A0A951P7L8-F1
#
_entry.id   AF-A0A951P7L8-F1
#
_cell.length_a   1.000
_cell.length_b   1.000
_cell.length_c   1.000
_cell.angle_alpha   90.00
_cell.angle_beta   90.00
_cell.angle_gamma   90.00
#
_symmetry.space_group_name_H-M   'P 1'
#
loop_
_entity.id
_entity.type
_entity.pdbx_description
1 polymer ?
#
loop_
_entity_poly.entity_id
_entity_poly.type
_entity_poly.pdbx_seq_one_letter_code
_entity_poly.pdbx_strand_id
1 'polypeptide(L)'
;MKSAIEDLFGSDAWYALKESNHIPTWRRYGAKTLQAVGVAIAATVDVADDDWRQEIDKLLADGIRRIKEDAEIDEIIATLAGTLIRISFAQIGLMPRRKGTAKSSTLRKDAWRLDLFRSVIYTQTTEQKERVFWSNQQREIGFDAQLELHAKYRQSKSNVPYSEWCKNAKKA
;
A
#
# COMPACT_ATOMS: atom_id res chain seq x y z
N MET A 1 8.24 -5.15 12.09
CA MET A 1 8.06 -6.44 11.39
C MET A 1 6.93 -7.26 12.00
N LYS A 2 6.93 -7.52 13.33
CA LYS A 2 5.83 -8.22 14.02
C LYS A 2 4.42 -7.82 13.56
N SER A 3 4.01 -6.57 13.81
CA SER A 3 2.67 -6.09 13.49
C SER A 3 2.32 -6.30 12.01
N ALA A 4 3.21 -5.90 11.11
CA ALA A 4 3.01 -6.07 9.67
C ALA A 4 2.81 -7.54 9.26
N ILE A 5 3.51 -8.49 9.88
CA ILE A 5 3.33 -9.92 9.58
C ILE A 5 2.02 -10.44 10.16
N GLU A 6 1.66 -10.04 11.38
CA GLU A 6 0.38 -10.38 12.01
C GLU A 6 -0.80 -9.83 11.18
N ASP A 7 -0.72 -8.59 10.73
CA ASP A 7 -1.73 -7.94 9.89
C ASP A 7 -1.87 -8.62 8.51
N LEU A 8 -0.76 -9.05 7.90
CA LEU A 8 -0.77 -9.66 6.58
C LEU A 8 -1.18 -11.14 6.60
N PHE A 9 -0.74 -11.90 7.60
CA PHE A 9 -0.80 -13.37 7.58
C PHE A 9 -1.37 -13.99 8.85
N GLY A 10 -1.79 -13.20 9.83
CA GLY A 10 -2.31 -13.65 11.12
C GLY A 10 -1.20 -13.91 12.15
N SER A 11 -1.61 -14.03 13.42
CA SER A 11 -0.71 -14.19 14.57
C SER A 11 0.21 -15.41 14.46
N ASP A 12 -0.32 -16.54 13.99
CA ASP A 12 0.43 -17.80 13.87
C ASP A 12 1.65 -17.67 12.97
N ALA A 13 1.57 -16.84 11.92
CA ALA A 13 2.68 -16.59 11.02
C ALA A 13 3.85 -15.89 11.72
N TRP A 14 3.54 -14.97 12.64
CA TRP A 14 4.57 -14.30 13.43
C TRP A 14 5.22 -15.26 14.42
N TYR A 15 4.44 -16.08 15.13
CA TYR A 15 5.00 -17.07 16.06
C TYR A 15 5.87 -18.10 15.34
N ALA A 16 5.44 -18.56 14.16
CA ALA A 16 6.22 -19.47 13.32
C ALA A 16 7.57 -18.88 12.86
N LEU A 17 7.73 -17.56 12.81
CA LEU A 17 8.99 -16.88 12.49
C LEU A 17 9.80 -16.57 13.75
N LYS A 18 9.17 -15.99 14.77
CA LYS A 18 9.81 -15.55 16.02
C LYS A 18 10.47 -16.71 16.77
N GLU A 19 9.81 -17.87 16.80
CA GLU A 19 10.25 -19.03 17.60
C GLU A 19 11.15 -19.98 16.79
N SER A 20 11.48 -19.60 15.55
CA SER A 20 12.08 -20.49 14.57
C SER A 20 13.39 -19.93 14.02
N ASN A 21 14.46 -20.70 14.17
CA ASN A 21 15.70 -20.51 13.40
C ASN A 21 15.66 -21.28 12.06
N HIS A 22 14.48 -21.73 11.64
CA HIS A 22 14.31 -22.52 10.43
C HIS A 22 14.28 -21.62 9.19
N ILE A 23 15.42 -21.52 8.51
CA ILE A 23 15.63 -20.73 7.29
C ILE A 23 14.50 -20.93 6.26
N PRO A 24 14.04 -22.15 5.93
CA PRO A 24 12.95 -22.32 4.96
C PRO A 24 11.65 -21.62 5.35
N THR A 25 11.34 -21.51 6.65
CA THR A 25 10.16 -20.78 7.13
C THR A 25 10.31 -19.29 6.85
N TRP A 26 11.49 -18.73 7.13
CA TRP A 26 11.81 -17.33 6.82
C TRP A 26 11.77 -17.03 5.33
N ARG A 27 12.35 -17.91 4.49
CA ARG A 27 12.30 -17.78 3.03
C ARG A 27 10.85 -17.78 2.51
N ARG A 28 10.02 -18.68 3.05
CA ARG A 28 8.59 -18.79 2.68
C ARG A 28 7.85 -17.48 2.98
N TYR A 29 7.91 -16.98 4.21
CA TYR A 29 7.16 -15.78 4.59
C TYR A 29 7.75 -14.51 3.96
N GLY A 30 9.08 -14.38 3.88
CA GLY A 30 9.72 -13.25 3.21
C GLY A 30 9.34 -13.14 1.73
N ALA A 31 9.38 -14.26 1.00
CA ALA A 31 8.94 -14.30 -0.39
C ALA A 31 7.43 -14.02 -0.51
N LYS A 32 6.61 -14.59 0.38
CA LYS A 32 5.16 -14.36 0.41
C LYS A 32 4.82 -12.90 0.66
N THR A 33 5.57 -12.19 1.51
CA THR A 33 5.41 -10.74 1.73
C THR A 33 5.62 -9.97 0.44
N LEU A 34 6.71 -10.23 -0.30
CA LEU A 34 6.95 -9.55 -1.58
C LEU A 34 5.88 -9.89 -2.62
N GLN A 35 5.43 -11.14 -2.68
CA GLN A 35 4.33 -11.53 -3.56
C GLN A 35 3.03 -10.78 -3.21
N ALA A 36 2.69 -10.65 -1.92
CA ALA A 36 1.52 -9.90 -1.48
C ALA A 36 1.61 -8.42 -1.87
N VAL A 37 2.79 -7.81 -1.74
CA VAL A 37 3.05 -6.43 -2.22
C VAL A 37 2.82 -6.33 -3.73
N GLY A 38 3.34 -7.28 -4.51
CA GLY A 38 3.14 -7.31 -5.97
C GLY A 38 1.67 -7.40 -6.36
N VAL A 39 0.91 -8.30 -5.74
CA VAL A 39 -0.54 -8.43 -5.96
C VAL A 39 -1.27 -7.14 -5.60
N ALA A 40 -0.96 -6.54 -4.45
CA ALA A 40 -1.59 -5.29 -4.02
C ALA A 40 -1.32 -4.13 -4.98
N ILE A 41 -0.07 -3.99 -5.44
CA ILE A 41 0.31 -2.98 -6.43
C ILE A 41 -0.45 -3.19 -7.74
N ALA A 42 -0.45 -4.41 -8.27
CA ALA A 42 -1.12 -4.73 -9.52
C ALA A 42 -2.64 -4.48 -9.46
N ALA A 43 -3.26 -4.72 -8.31
CA ALA A 43 -4.70 -4.54 -8.10
C ALA A 43 -5.11 -3.09 -7.80
N THR A 44 -4.18 -2.22 -7.41
CA THR A 44 -4.49 -0.87 -6.89
C THR A 44 -3.96 0.26 -7.78
N VAL A 45 -2.84 0.04 -8.49
CA VAL A 45 -2.22 1.07 -9.31
C VAL A 45 -2.81 1.03 -10.72
N ASP A 46 -3.82 1.87 -10.93
CA ASP A 46 -4.54 1.99 -12.20
C ASP A 46 -3.70 2.70 -13.29
N VAL A 47 -3.10 3.84 -12.94
CA VAL A 47 -2.37 4.69 -13.87
C VAL A 47 -0.88 4.67 -13.55
N ALA A 48 -0.08 4.07 -14.44
CA ALA A 48 1.38 4.07 -14.38
C ALA A 48 1.96 3.82 -15.77
N ASP A 49 3.18 4.32 -16.02
CA ASP A 49 3.95 4.00 -17.23
C ASP A 49 4.47 2.54 -17.20
N ASP A 50 4.68 1.97 -18.38
CA ASP A 50 5.15 0.59 -18.53
C ASP A 50 6.55 0.40 -17.92
N ASP A 51 7.43 1.40 -18.03
CA ASP A 51 8.78 1.35 -17.46
C ASP A 51 8.72 1.25 -15.92
N TRP A 52 7.78 1.95 -15.29
CA TRP A 52 7.53 1.86 -13.85
C TRP A 52 7.04 0.46 -13.45
N ARG A 53 6.08 -0.10 -14.21
CA ARG A 53 5.57 -1.46 -13.95
C ARG A 53 6.71 -2.49 -14.06
N GLN A 54 7.52 -2.39 -15.11
CA GLN A 54 8.70 -3.24 -15.30
C GLN A 54 9.74 -3.06 -14.18
N GLU A 55 9.96 -1.83 -13.71
CA GLU A 55 10.86 -1.56 -12.58
C GLU A 55 10.36 -2.26 -11.30
N ILE A 56 9.06 -2.15 -10.98
CA ILE A 56 8.45 -2.83 -9.83
C ILE A 56 8.56 -4.35 -9.96
N ASP A 57 8.19 -4.91 -11.12
CA ASP A 57 8.25 -6.36 -11.36
C ASP A 57 9.67 -6.89 -11.21
N LYS A 58 10.66 -6.15 -11.73
CA LYS A 58 12.08 -6.49 -11.56
C LYS A 58 12.52 -6.45 -10.10
N LEU A 59 12.13 -5.42 -9.34
CA LEU A 59 12.45 -5.29 -7.92
C LEU A 59 11.88 -6.49 -7.12
N LEU A 60 10.63 -6.85 -7.39
CA LEU A 60 9.95 -7.96 -6.75
C LEU A 60 10.60 -9.30 -7.13
N ALA A 61 10.84 -9.54 -8.41
CA ALA A 61 11.47 -10.77 -8.89
C ALA A 61 12.88 -10.95 -8.31
N ASP A 62 13.71 -9.90 -8.34
CA ASP A 62 15.06 -9.91 -7.77
C ASP A 62 15.03 -10.15 -6.26
N GLY A 63 14.13 -9.48 -5.53
CA GLY A 63 13.99 -9.64 -4.09
C GLY A 63 13.54 -11.05 -3.69
N ILE A 64 12.53 -11.59 -4.38
CA ILE A 64 12.04 -12.96 -4.15
C ILE A 64 13.14 -13.98 -4.45
N ARG A 65 13.87 -13.81 -5.55
CA ARG A 65 14.96 -14.69 -5.94
C ARG A 65 16.04 -14.71 -4.86
N ARG A 66 16.49 -13.53 -4.41
CA ARG A 66 17.51 -13.40 -3.35
C ARG A 66 17.06 -14.01 -2.03
N ILE A 67 15.84 -13.73 -1.57
CA ILE A 67 15.29 -14.35 -0.34
C ILE A 67 15.35 -15.88 -0.42
N LYS A 68 15.11 -16.48 -1.58
CA LYS A 68 15.18 -17.95 -1.74
C LYS A 68 16.61 -18.50 -1.69
N GLU A 69 17.61 -17.68 -2.05
CA GLU A 69 19.02 -18.03 -2.09
C GLU A 69 19.75 -17.74 -0.76
N ASP A 70 19.35 -16.67 -0.04
CA ASP A 70 19.97 -16.17 1.19
C ASP A 70 20.12 -17.28 2.25
N ALA A 71 21.32 -17.43 2.79
CA ALA A 71 21.70 -18.55 3.65
C ALA A 71 21.34 -18.30 5.12
N GLU A 72 21.29 -17.04 5.54
CA GLU A 72 21.03 -16.65 6.91
C GLU A 72 19.74 -15.84 7.05
N ILE A 73 19.13 -15.87 8.24
CA ILE A 73 17.90 -15.12 8.53
C ILE A 73 18.13 -13.61 8.40
N ASP A 74 19.28 -13.11 8.87
CA ASP A 74 19.61 -11.69 8.79
C ASP A 74 19.77 -11.22 7.34
N GLU A 75 20.30 -12.08 6.46
CA GLU A 75 20.35 -11.82 5.02
C GLU A 75 18.94 -11.74 4.41
N ILE A 76 18.05 -12.68 4.76
CA ILE A 76 16.65 -12.68 4.30
C ILE A 76 15.95 -11.38 4.74
N ILE A 77 16.14 -10.97 5.99
CA ILE A 77 15.56 -9.73 6.54
C ILE A 77 16.14 -8.51 5.82
N ALA A 78 17.45 -8.47 5.59
CA ALA A 78 18.12 -7.39 4.87
C ALA A 78 17.63 -7.28 3.42
N THR A 79 17.49 -8.40 2.73
CA THR A 79 16.96 -8.47 1.37
C THR A 79 15.50 -7.99 1.32
N LEU A 80 14.66 -8.46 2.25
CA LEU A 80 13.27 -8.02 2.35
C LEU A 80 13.18 -6.51 2.59
N ALA A 81 13.89 -6.00 3.60
CA ALA A 81 13.90 -4.57 3.93
C ALA A 81 14.42 -3.72 2.78
N GLY A 82 15.54 -4.12 2.16
CA GLY A 82 16.13 -3.42 1.03
C GLY A 82 15.21 -3.39 -0.20
N THR A 83 14.48 -4.49 -0.44
CA THR A 83 13.51 -4.55 -1.54
C THR A 83 12.31 -3.64 -1.26
N LEU A 84 11.75 -3.69 -0.06
CA LEU A 84 10.63 -2.83 0.34
C LEU A 84 11.01 -1.34 0.28
N ILE A 85 12.19 -0.95 0.75
CA ILE A 85 12.67 0.44 0.65
C ILE A 85 12.71 0.90 -0.81
N ARG A 86 13.23 0.07 -1.72
CA ARG A 86 13.30 0.39 -3.15
C ARG A 86 11.92 0.54 -3.78
N ILE A 87 10.99 -0.36 -3.43
CA ILE A 87 9.59 -0.28 -3.87
C ILE A 87 8.94 1.00 -3.34
N SER A 88 9.11 1.32 -2.06
CA SER A 88 8.57 2.56 -1.47
C SER A 88 9.05 3.80 -2.21
N PHE A 89 10.34 3.85 -2.57
CA PHE A 89 10.85 4.96 -3.37
C PHE A 89 10.28 4.99 -4.78
N ALA A 90 10.17 3.85 -5.45
CA ALA A 90 9.55 3.77 -6.77
C ALA A 90 8.08 4.21 -6.75
N GLN A 91 7.36 3.98 -5.64
CA GLN A 91 5.97 4.40 -5.45
C GLN A 91 5.78 5.88 -5.13
N ILE A 92 6.84 6.62 -4.78
CA ILE A 92 6.78 8.06 -4.50
C ILE A 92 7.56 8.90 -5.53
N GLY A 93 8.37 8.26 -6.37
CA GLY A 93 9.21 8.90 -7.38
C GLY A 93 10.50 8.11 -7.63
N LEU A 94 11.64 8.80 -7.55
CA LEU A 94 12.97 8.22 -7.77
C LEU A 94 13.71 7.90 -6.46
N MET A 95 14.35 6.73 -6.35
CA MET A 95 15.30 6.47 -5.27
C MET A 95 16.63 7.21 -5.52
N PRO A 96 17.19 7.93 -4.53
CA PRO A 96 18.56 8.47 -4.64
C PRO A 96 19.60 7.32 -4.72
N ARG A 97 20.07 7.00 -5.92
CA ARG A 97 21.05 5.92 -6.15
C ARG A 97 22.47 6.42 -5.87
N ARG A 98 22.90 6.35 -4.60
CA ARG A 98 24.23 6.80 -4.12
C ARG A 98 25.21 5.66 -3.83
N LYS A 99 24.89 4.43 -4.23
CA LYS A 99 25.77 3.26 -4.01
C LYS A 99 27.16 3.54 -4.57
N GLY A 100 28.19 3.39 -3.74
CA GLY A 100 29.59 3.61 -4.13
C GLY A 100 30.06 5.07 -4.10
N THR A 101 29.21 6.02 -3.68
CA THR A 101 29.61 7.42 -3.48
C THR A 101 29.89 7.71 -2.01
N ALA A 102 30.96 8.48 -1.72
CA ALA A 102 31.31 8.86 -0.35
C ALA A 102 30.34 9.89 0.28
N LYS A 103 29.52 10.56 -0.53
CA LYS A 103 28.61 11.62 -0.08
C LYS A 103 27.23 11.05 0.23
N SER A 104 26.78 11.23 1.48
CA SER A 104 25.41 10.94 1.89
C SER A 104 24.42 12.00 1.36
N SER A 105 23.16 11.61 1.17
CA SER A 105 22.08 12.55 0.88
C SER A 105 21.75 13.37 2.13
N THR A 106 21.66 14.69 2.00
CA THR A 106 21.23 15.56 3.11
C THR A 106 19.72 15.50 3.29
N LEU A 107 19.20 15.74 4.49
CA LEU A 107 17.74 15.80 4.77
C LEU A 107 17.11 17.14 4.36
N ARG A 108 17.60 17.78 3.30
CA ARG A 108 17.05 19.03 2.77
C ARG A 108 15.99 18.74 1.73
N LYS A 109 14.88 19.47 1.74
CA LYS A 109 13.72 19.27 0.83
C LYS A 109 14.15 19.12 -0.64
N ASP A 110 15.05 19.96 -1.12
CA ASP A 110 15.49 19.95 -2.52
C ASP A 110 16.27 18.68 -2.90
N ALA A 111 16.96 18.04 -1.95
CA ALA A 111 17.65 16.76 -2.15
C ALA A 111 16.68 15.57 -2.19
N TRP A 112 15.42 15.79 -1.79
CA TRP A 112 14.33 14.80 -1.75
C TRP A 112 13.16 15.19 -2.65
N ARG A 113 13.40 16.08 -3.62
CA ARG A 113 12.49 16.27 -4.75
C ARG A 113 12.71 15.12 -5.74
N LEU A 114 11.90 14.08 -5.61
CA LEU A 114 12.06 12.81 -6.32
C LEU A 114 11.24 12.73 -7.62
N ASP A 115 10.59 13.83 -8.00
CA ASP A 115 9.61 13.91 -9.10
C ASP A 115 10.23 14.23 -10.47
N LEU A 116 11.54 14.04 -10.63
CA LEU A 116 12.28 14.47 -11.83
C LEU A 116 11.75 13.88 -13.14
N PHE A 117 11.28 12.63 -13.11
CA PHE A 117 10.75 11.92 -14.27
C PHE A 117 9.29 11.51 -14.11
N ARG A 118 8.81 11.39 -12.87
CA ARG A 118 7.50 10.82 -12.53
C ARG A 118 6.94 11.53 -11.30
N SER A 119 5.64 11.78 -11.29
CA SER A 119 4.91 12.22 -10.09
C SER A 119 3.86 11.18 -9.73
N VAL A 120 3.50 11.14 -8.45
CA VAL A 120 2.54 10.17 -7.93
C VAL A 120 1.28 10.91 -7.55
N ILE A 121 0.16 10.48 -8.12
CA ILE A 121 -1.14 11.11 -7.92
C ILE A 121 -2.08 10.04 -7.36
N TYR A 122 -2.63 10.32 -6.19
CA TYR A 122 -3.71 9.50 -5.62
C TYR A 122 -5.05 10.06 -6.10
N THR A 123 -5.73 9.32 -6.97
CA THR A 123 -7.06 9.67 -7.44
C THR A 123 -8.11 8.81 -6.76
N GLN A 124 -9.22 9.41 -6.34
CA GLN A 124 -10.38 8.68 -5.82
C GLN A 124 -11.50 8.64 -6.86
N THR A 125 -12.03 7.44 -7.13
CA THR A 125 -13.24 7.28 -7.94
C THR A 125 -14.47 7.79 -7.20
N THR A 126 -15.57 7.98 -7.91
CA THR A 126 -16.85 8.38 -7.30
C THR A 126 -17.31 7.38 -6.24
N GLU A 127 -17.20 6.08 -6.52
CA GLU A 127 -17.57 5.00 -5.60
C GLU A 127 -16.70 5.02 -4.34
N GLN A 128 -15.41 5.28 -4.49
CA GLN A 128 -14.49 5.40 -3.35
C GLN A 128 -14.85 6.61 -2.48
N LYS A 129 -15.18 7.76 -3.09
CA LYS A 129 -15.66 8.95 -2.37
C LYS A 129 -16.95 8.66 -1.61
N GLU A 130 -17.91 7.97 -2.23
CA GLU A 130 -19.17 7.59 -1.60
C GLU A 130 -18.96 6.65 -0.42
N ARG A 131 -18.05 5.67 -0.53
CA ARG A 131 -17.71 4.77 0.59
C ARG A 131 -17.08 5.51 1.77
N VAL A 132 -16.18 6.45 1.50
CA VAL A 132 -15.58 7.30 2.55
C VAL A 132 -16.66 8.15 3.22
N PHE A 133 -17.53 8.77 2.43
CA PHE A 133 -18.65 9.54 2.95
C PHE A 133 -19.57 8.69 3.83
N TRP A 134 -19.95 7.50 3.35
CA TRP A 134 -20.78 6.55 4.08
C TRP A 134 -20.16 6.18 5.43
N SER A 135 -18.87 5.81 5.43
CA SER A 135 -18.19 5.42 6.67
C SER A 135 -18.10 6.58 7.67
N ASN A 136 -17.79 7.79 7.21
CA ASN A 136 -17.72 8.97 8.08
C ASN A 136 -19.10 9.34 8.62
N GLN A 137 -20.12 9.36 7.77
CA GLN A 137 -21.49 9.65 8.17
C GLN A 137 -21.98 8.62 9.21
N GLN A 138 -21.70 7.33 9.02
CA GLN A 138 -22.07 6.29 9.97
C GLN A 138 -21.48 6.53 11.37
N ARG A 139 -20.23 7.01 11.43
CA ARG A 139 -19.57 7.38 12.70
C ARG A 139 -20.20 8.61 13.33
N GLU A 140 -20.69 9.55 12.53
CA GLU A 140 -21.30 10.79 13.01
C GLU A 140 -22.73 10.61 13.50
N ILE A 141 -23.58 9.90 12.75
CA ILE A 141 -25.03 9.81 13.03
C ILE A 141 -25.48 8.43 13.53
N GLY A 142 -24.59 7.44 13.53
CA GLY A 142 -24.91 6.06 13.89
C GLY A 142 -25.53 5.24 12.75
N PHE A 143 -25.57 3.93 12.95
CA PHE A 143 -26.00 2.96 11.95
C PHE A 143 -27.48 3.13 11.56
N ASP A 144 -28.39 3.21 12.54
CA ASP A 144 -29.84 3.24 12.29
C ASP A 144 -30.26 4.51 11.55
N ALA A 145 -29.79 5.67 12.01
CA ALA A 145 -30.09 6.95 11.37
C ALA A 145 -29.56 7.03 9.93
N GLN A 146 -28.41 6.40 9.66
CA GLN A 146 -27.87 6.31 8.31
C GLN A 146 -28.75 5.44 7.40
N LEU A 147 -29.25 4.30 7.89
CA LEU A 147 -30.16 3.45 7.12
C LEU A 147 -31.45 4.18 6.75
N GLU A 148 -32.04 4.92 7.69
CA GLU A 148 -33.23 5.73 7.42
C GLU A 148 -32.96 6.80 6.37
N LEU A 149 -31.84 7.51 6.49
CA LEU A 149 -31.46 8.56 5.55
C LEU A 149 -31.20 7.99 4.15
N HIS A 150 -30.59 6.81 4.07
CA HIS A 150 -30.38 6.13 2.80
C HIS A 150 -31.69 5.58 2.20
N ALA A 151 -32.65 5.16 3.03
CA ALA A 151 -33.98 4.78 2.56
C ALA A 151 -34.71 5.99 1.94
N LYS A 152 -34.64 7.16 2.58
CA LYS A 152 -35.16 8.44 2.04
C LYS A 152 -34.51 8.79 0.70
N TYR A 153 -33.19 8.63 0.59
CA TYR A 153 -32.48 8.82 -0.67
C TYR A 153 -33.02 7.92 -1.79
N ARG A 154 -33.18 6.60 -1.54
CA ARG A 154 -33.74 5.68 -2.54
C ARG A 154 -35.16 6.06 -2.94
N GLN A 155 -35.99 6.48 -1.99
CA GLN A 155 -37.36 6.93 -2.25
C GLN A 155 -37.40 8.21 -3.10
N SER A 156 -36.42 9.10 -2.94
CA SER A 156 -36.33 10.34 -3.71
C SER A 156 -36.08 10.13 -5.21
N LYS A 157 -35.64 8.92 -5.61
CA LYS A 157 -35.24 8.58 -7.00
C LYS A 157 -34.27 9.60 -7.60
N SER A 158 -33.42 10.19 -6.76
CA SER A 158 -32.44 11.16 -7.19
C SER A 158 -31.37 10.51 -8.09
N ASN A 159 -30.94 11.23 -9.12
CA ASN A 159 -29.89 10.80 -10.03
C ASN A 159 -28.49 11.29 -9.60
N VAL A 160 -28.39 12.07 -8.52
CA VAL A 160 -27.09 12.51 -7.99
C VAL A 160 -26.57 11.50 -6.96
N PRO A 161 -25.24 11.39 -6.77
CA PRO A 161 -24.66 10.53 -5.74
C PRO A 161 -25.21 10.82 -4.34
N TYR A 162 -25.23 9.79 -3.48
CA TYR A 162 -25.81 9.87 -2.14
C TYR A 162 -25.17 10.99 -1.29
N SER A 163 -23.84 11.15 -1.36
CA SER A 163 -23.15 12.21 -0.63
C SER A 163 -23.59 13.63 -1.04
N GLU A 164 -23.87 13.85 -2.32
CA GLU A 164 -24.36 15.13 -2.83
C GLU A 164 -25.82 15.36 -2.44
N TRP A 165 -26.64 14.31 -2.52
CA TRP A 165 -28.03 14.35 -2.06
C TRP A 165 -28.12 14.73 -0.58
N CYS A 166 -27.29 14.13 0.28
CA CYS A 166 -27.25 14.47 1.71
C CYS A 166 -26.85 15.92 1.98
N LYS A 167 -25.93 16.49 1.20
CA LYS A 167 -25.54 17.91 1.32
C LYS A 167 -26.69 18.85 0.98
N ASN A 168 -27.49 18.49 -0.03
CA ASN A 168 -28.64 19.28 -0.44
C ASN A 168 -29.80 19.14 0.56
N ALA A 169 -30.01 17.94 1.11
CA ALA A 169 -31.02 17.69 2.14
C ALA A 169 -30.73 18.39 3.47
N LYS A 170 -29.46 18.64 3.81
CA LYS A 170 -29.07 19.44 5.00
C LYS A 170 -29.30 20.95 4.85
N LYS A 171 -29.52 21.45 3.62
CA LYS A 171 -29.72 22.88 3.33
C LYS A 171 -31.19 23.28 3.23
N ALA A 172 -32.11 22.32 3.22
CA ALA A 172 -33.56 22.52 3.22
C ALA A 172 -34.11 22.37 4.65
#